data_AF-A0A418MGI3-F1
#
_entry.id   AF-A0A418MGI3-F1
#
_cell.length_a   1.000
_cell.length_b   1.000
_cell.length_c   1.000
_cell.angle_alpha   90.00
_cell.angle_beta   90.00
_cell.angle_gamma   90.00
#
_symmetry.space_group_name_H-M   'P 1'
#
loop_
_entity.id
_entity.type
_entity.pdbx_description
1 polymer ?
#
loop_
_entity_poly.entity_id
_entity_poly.type
_entity_poly.pdbx_seq_one_letter_code
_entity_poly.pdbx_strand_id
1 'polypeptide(L)'
;MTWDLWAAPIDSSSILTTRGVDLLKSGIQEFRKFFGEDFIDKCKGKEHPFLTYLMPGNDIRMVYLGLIDLFVHLQFLRTQRRFGQIRKTLRTNKSLFGCGHALLQLEVAGFALRQGHDIEFEPDLESGSKADLKVHTGDHPTVFEMVQMGTDHAFRATATFRDRLNRELMGLSMAHSLSIRGDILRIADESELTHLMGDLDTKARELNAVGKSFVIHSDLARLTLIKSERAGLPELSGPPTQSDDWARLEARISEKARQTSGAENVWIRIDGLSGLWYFTGWARHSLREKLRLIAPLCQAAIRRYDHVSGIVISNGRAWQTGQPEETVCVDGNFALRRHFIDGWERETIIIRRDKRSRKEVDFIMAWYAQEPSWLDWGLSQLGYPAVTEIFT
;
A
#
# COMPACT_ATOMS: atom_id res chain seq x y z
N MET A 1 14.75 -6.21 20.46
CA MET A 1 14.92 -7.07 19.26
C MET A 1 16.03 -6.45 18.43
N THR A 2 17.09 -7.20 18.11
CA THR A 2 18.26 -6.70 17.35
C THR A 2 18.08 -6.93 15.85
N TRP A 3 18.91 -6.27 15.04
CA TRP A 3 19.01 -6.54 13.59
C TRP A 3 19.32 -8.01 13.31
N ASP A 4 20.28 -8.59 14.02
CA ASP A 4 20.71 -9.97 13.80
C ASP A 4 19.58 -10.96 14.09
N LEU A 5 18.82 -10.76 15.17
CA LEU A 5 17.64 -11.58 15.47
C LEU A 5 16.51 -11.41 14.45
N TRP A 6 16.29 -10.18 13.96
CA TRP A 6 15.25 -9.89 12.98
C TRP A 6 15.59 -10.45 11.59
N ALA A 7 16.89 -10.45 11.23
CA ALA A 7 17.38 -10.94 9.95
C ALA A 7 17.69 -12.45 9.92
N ALA A 8 17.81 -13.10 11.08
CA ALA A 8 18.12 -14.54 11.21
C ALA A 8 17.29 -15.46 10.29
N PRO A 9 15.99 -15.23 10.04
CA PRO A 9 15.22 -16.08 9.12
C PRO A 9 15.76 -16.12 7.67
N ILE A 10 16.54 -15.12 7.24
CA ILE A 10 17.15 -15.10 5.90
C ILE A 10 18.12 -16.28 5.73
N ASP A 11 18.87 -16.64 6.78
CA ASP A 11 19.86 -17.73 6.74
C ASP A 11 19.23 -19.11 6.54
N SER A 12 17.98 -19.26 7.01
CA SER A 12 17.24 -20.52 6.96
C SER A 12 16.12 -20.50 5.91
N SER A 13 16.07 -19.48 5.05
CA SER A 13 15.01 -19.34 4.06
C SER A 13 15.01 -20.51 3.08
N SER A 14 13.82 -21.05 2.82
CA SER A 14 13.63 -22.16 1.89
C SER A 14 13.50 -21.71 0.43
N ILE A 15 13.27 -20.42 0.21
CA ILE A 15 12.95 -19.85 -1.10
C ILE A 15 14.07 -18.99 -1.69
N LEU A 16 15.15 -18.76 -0.95
CA LEU A 16 16.31 -17.99 -1.40
C LEU A 16 17.42 -18.90 -1.89
N THR A 17 18.07 -18.52 -2.99
CA THR A 17 19.35 -19.12 -3.39
C THR A 17 20.48 -18.60 -2.49
N THR A 18 21.65 -19.24 -2.53
CA THR A 18 22.85 -18.73 -1.84
C THR A 18 23.15 -17.27 -2.21
N ARG A 19 23.00 -16.93 -3.49
CA ARG A 19 23.17 -15.56 -3.99
C ARG A 19 22.13 -14.59 -3.41
N GLY A 20 20.88 -15.04 -3.27
CA GLY A 20 19.82 -14.27 -2.65
C GLY A 20 20.09 -13.97 -1.17
N VAL A 21 20.57 -14.96 -0.42
CA VAL A 21 21.00 -14.80 0.98
C VAL A 21 22.11 -13.76 1.10
N ASP A 22 23.15 -13.86 0.27
CA ASP A 22 24.29 -12.92 0.30
C ASP A 22 23.87 -11.47 0.00
N LEU A 23 23.03 -11.28 -1.03
CA LEU A 23 22.47 -9.97 -1.37
C LEU A 23 21.68 -9.38 -0.19
N LEU A 24 20.75 -10.15 0.39
CA LEU A 24 19.91 -9.65 1.47
C LEU A 24 20.74 -9.31 2.71
N LYS A 25 21.75 -10.11 3.06
CA LYS A 25 22.69 -9.78 4.14
C LYS A 25 23.40 -8.45 3.90
N SER A 26 23.88 -8.23 2.68
CA SER A 26 24.50 -6.96 2.28
C SER A 26 23.51 -5.80 2.44
N GLY A 27 22.27 -5.99 1.98
CA GLY A 27 21.18 -5.04 2.16
C GLY A 27 20.87 -4.73 3.62
N ILE A 28 20.84 -5.75 4.51
CA ILE A 28 20.62 -5.57 5.94
C ILE A 28 21.72 -4.72 6.58
N GLN A 29 22.99 -4.93 6.19
CA GLN A 29 24.08 -4.09 6.71
C GLN A 29 23.91 -2.62 6.29
N GLU A 30 23.47 -2.37 5.06
CA GLU A 30 23.18 -1.01 4.60
C GLU A 30 21.96 -0.41 5.32
N PHE A 31 20.91 -1.18 5.58
CA PHE A 31 19.78 -0.74 6.41
C PHE A 31 20.22 -0.43 7.85
N ARG A 32 21.04 -1.27 8.46
CA ARG A 32 21.59 -1.05 9.80
C ARG A 32 22.36 0.28 9.87
N LYS A 33 23.22 0.57 8.90
CA LYS A 33 23.91 1.87 8.78
C LYS A 33 22.94 3.03 8.56
N PHE A 34 21.93 2.83 7.72
CA PHE A 34 20.98 3.87 7.35
C PHE A 34 20.07 4.29 8.51
N PHE A 35 19.42 3.30 9.14
CA PHE A 35 18.39 3.47 10.15
C PHE A 35 18.97 3.60 11.57
N GLY A 36 20.07 2.90 11.85
CA GLY A 36 20.74 2.82 13.14
C GLY A 36 20.53 1.48 13.85
N GLU A 37 21.42 1.20 14.79
CA GLU A 37 21.49 -0.05 15.56
C GLU A 37 20.21 -0.39 16.32
N ASP A 38 19.57 0.62 16.91
CA ASP A 38 18.40 0.47 17.78
C ASP A 38 17.07 0.58 17.04
N PHE A 39 17.09 0.69 15.70
CA PHE A 39 15.91 0.96 14.90
C PHE A 39 14.83 -0.13 15.01
N ILE A 40 15.24 -1.40 14.88
CA ILE A 40 14.33 -2.54 14.96
C ILE A 40 13.64 -2.60 16.33
N ASP A 41 14.37 -2.31 17.41
CA ASP A 41 13.82 -2.25 18.74
C ASP A 41 12.82 -1.09 18.90
N LYS A 42 13.18 0.09 18.38
CA LYS A 42 12.29 1.28 18.38
C LYS A 42 10.99 1.09 17.59
N CYS A 43 11.00 0.20 16.61
CA CYS A 43 9.81 -0.12 15.80
C CYS A 43 8.91 -1.16 16.47
N LYS A 44 9.38 -1.89 17.50
CA LYS A 44 8.62 -2.99 18.12
C LYS A 44 7.23 -2.53 18.58
N GLY A 45 6.21 -3.32 18.23
CA GLY A 45 4.81 -3.01 18.56
C GLY A 45 4.23 -1.84 17.77
N LYS A 46 4.85 -1.47 16.65
CA LYS A 46 4.38 -0.43 15.72
C LYS A 46 4.12 -1.03 14.35
N GLU A 47 3.29 -0.38 13.57
CA GLU A 47 2.93 -0.79 12.22
C GLU A 47 3.98 -0.37 11.17
N HIS A 48 5.26 -0.36 11.55
CA HIS A 48 6.32 0.04 10.64
C HIS A 48 6.54 -1.05 9.57
N PRO A 49 6.78 -0.68 8.29
CA PRO A 49 7.04 -1.61 7.20
C PRO A 49 7.94 -2.81 7.50
N PHE A 50 9.07 -2.56 8.15
CA PHE A 50 10.05 -3.60 8.54
C PHE A 50 9.49 -4.67 9.48
N LEU A 51 8.44 -4.36 10.22
CA LEU A 51 7.84 -5.29 11.18
C LEU A 51 6.47 -5.81 10.75
N THR A 52 5.86 -5.25 9.71
CA THR A 52 4.54 -5.65 9.23
C THR A 52 4.63 -6.47 7.95
N TYR A 53 5.21 -5.93 6.88
CA TYR A 53 5.19 -6.56 5.56
C TYR A 53 6.58 -6.84 4.96
N LEU A 54 7.65 -6.35 5.58
CA LEU A 54 9.03 -6.64 5.18
C LEU A 54 9.75 -7.55 6.19
N MET A 55 9.00 -8.28 7.02
CA MET A 55 9.57 -9.14 8.07
C MET A 55 10.03 -10.48 7.51
N PRO A 56 11.34 -10.81 7.53
CA PRO A 56 11.89 -12.03 6.94
C PRO A 56 11.31 -13.33 7.52
N GLY A 57 10.78 -13.30 8.74
CA GLY A 57 10.18 -14.47 9.39
C GLY A 57 8.96 -15.07 8.67
N ASN A 58 8.37 -14.36 7.71
CA ASN A 58 7.28 -14.90 6.90
C ASN A 58 7.75 -15.85 5.77
N ASP A 59 9.05 -15.86 5.43
CA ASP A 59 9.67 -16.68 4.37
C ASP A 59 8.86 -16.72 3.05
N ILE A 60 8.48 -15.55 2.54
CA ILE A 60 7.75 -15.39 1.28
C ILE A 60 8.49 -14.43 0.35
N ARG A 61 8.50 -14.73 -0.96
CA ARG A 61 9.31 -13.99 -1.95
C ARG A 61 9.04 -12.49 -1.93
N MET A 62 7.79 -12.11 -1.69
CA MET A 62 7.32 -10.72 -1.65
C MET A 62 7.99 -9.87 -0.57
N VAL A 63 8.25 -10.47 0.60
CA VAL A 63 8.99 -9.80 1.68
C VAL A 63 10.39 -9.45 1.21
N TYR A 64 11.07 -10.43 0.61
CA TYR A 64 12.44 -10.26 0.12
C TYR A 64 12.51 -9.29 -1.05
N LEU A 65 11.56 -9.34 -1.99
CA LEU A 65 11.45 -8.36 -3.08
C LEU A 65 11.26 -6.95 -2.55
N GLY A 66 10.41 -6.74 -1.54
CA GLY A 66 10.21 -5.43 -0.93
C GLY A 66 11.47 -4.92 -0.22
N LEU A 67 12.24 -5.80 0.43
CA LEU A 67 13.54 -5.46 1.03
C LEU A 67 14.57 -5.09 -0.04
N ILE A 68 14.68 -5.89 -1.09
CA ILE A 68 15.60 -5.63 -2.21
C ILE A 68 15.24 -4.31 -2.89
N ASP A 69 13.95 -4.06 -3.12
CA ASP A 69 13.47 -2.84 -3.74
C ASP A 69 13.83 -1.59 -2.92
N LEU A 70 13.58 -1.62 -1.62
CA LEU A 70 13.99 -0.52 -0.74
C LEU A 70 15.51 -0.35 -0.74
N PHE A 71 16.27 -1.45 -0.68
CA PHE A 71 17.72 -1.41 -0.72
C PHE A 71 18.23 -0.72 -2.00
N VAL A 72 17.73 -1.14 -3.17
CA VAL A 72 18.08 -0.57 -4.48
C VAL A 72 17.78 0.94 -4.49
N HIS A 73 16.57 1.35 -4.09
CA HIS A 73 16.21 2.77 -4.01
C HIS A 73 17.15 3.57 -3.10
N LEU A 74 17.48 3.05 -1.92
CA LEU A 74 18.38 3.75 -1.00
C LEU A 74 19.80 3.89 -1.58
N GLN A 75 20.30 2.91 -2.33
CA GLN A 75 21.63 3.02 -2.94
C GLN A 75 21.67 4.14 -3.99
N PHE A 76 20.63 4.27 -4.81
CA PHE A 76 20.57 5.28 -5.87
C PHE A 76 20.19 6.69 -5.39
N LEU A 77 19.33 6.79 -4.38
CA LEU A 77 18.69 8.06 -4.03
C LEU A 77 19.32 8.75 -2.83
N ARG A 78 20.15 8.08 -2.03
CA ARG A 78 20.69 8.64 -0.78
C ARG A 78 21.56 9.90 -0.95
N THR A 79 22.14 10.09 -2.14
CA THR A 79 23.01 11.24 -2.46
C THR A 79 22.25 12.40 -3.10
N GLN A 80 20.96 12.24 -3.36
CA GLN A 80 20.16 13.22 -4.07
C GLN A 80 19.83 14.42 -3.18
N ARG A 81 19.56 15.57 -3.80
CA ARG A 81 19.29 16.82 -3.08
C ARG A 81 18.12 16.63 -2.13
N ARG A 82 18.30 17.12 -0.89
CA ARG A 82 17.28 17.14 0.19
C ARG A 82 16.76 15.77 0.63
N PHE A 83 17.41 14.67 0.23
CA PHE A 83 17.08 13.32 0.68
C PHE A 83 17.07 13.13 2.21
N GLY A 84 17.77 14.00 2.96
CA GLY A 84 17.80 13.99 4.43
C GLY A 84 16.41 13.99 5.09
N GLN A 85 15.41 14.59 4.45
CA GLN A 85 14.05 14.63 4.99
C GLN A 85 13.31 13.30 4.78
N ILE A 86 13.50 12.64 3.63
CA ILE A 86 13.04 11.26 3.40
C ILE A 86 13.67 10.30 4.39
N ARG A 87 14.98 10.43 4.59
CA ARG A 87 15.71 9.67 5.60
C ARG A 87 15.12 9.89 6.99
N LYS A 88 14.83 11.14 7.37
CA LYS A 88 14.20 11.45 8.67
C LYS A 88 12.84 10.76 8.78
N THR A 89 11.97 10.92 7.79
CA THR A 89 10.64 10.30 7.77
C THR A 89 10.71 8.79 7.94
N LEU A 90 11.52 8.10 7.14
CA LEU A 90 11.68 6.64 7.22
C LEU A 90 12.26 6.18 8.58
N ARG A 91 13.07 6.99 9.25
CA ARG A 91 13.65 6.64 10.56
C ARG A 91 12.73 6.93 11.74
N THR A 92 11.94 8.00 11.67
CA THR A 92 11.17 8.49 12.82
C THR A 92 9.69 8.14 12.75
N ASN A 93 9.14 7.98 11.54
CA ASN A 93 7.75 7.60 11.38
C ASN A 93 7.61 6.10 11.64
N LYS A 94 6.69 5.73 12.52
CA LYS A 94 6.48 4.33 12.94
C LYS A 94 5.15 3.77 12.43
N SER A 95 4.49 4.48 11.52
CA SER A 95 3.21 4.09 10.95
C SER A 95 3.37 3.64 9.50
N LEU A 96 2.52 2.69 9.10
CA LEU A 96 2.46 2.17 7.73
C LEU A 96 2.25 3.29 6.70
N PHE A 97 1.22 4.11 6.91
CA PHE A 97 0.87 5.22 6.01
C PHE A 97 1.96 6.29 5.94
N GLY A 98 2.56 6.60 7.09
CA GLY A 98 3.60 7.61 7.18
C GLY A 98 4.87 7.22 6.43
N CYS A 99 5.25 5.94 6.46
CA CYS A 99 6.35 5.43 5.65
C CYS A 99 5.95 5.22 4.19
N GLY A 100 4.70 4.85 3.92
CA GLY A 100 4.19 4.63 2.57
C GLY A 100 4.32 5.86 1.67
N HIS A 101 4.10 7.07 2.20
CA HIS A 101 4.36 8.31 1.45
C HIS A 101 5.83 8.45 1.03
N ALA A 102 6.77 8.20 1.95
CA ALA A 102 8.20 8.28 1.65
C ALA A 102 8.63 7.19 0.65
N LEU A 103 8.09 5.97 0.77
CA LEU A 103 8.34 4.89 -0.19
C LEU A 103 7.80 5.24 -1.58
N LEU A 104 6.65 5.91 -1.65
CA LEU A 104 6.09 6.40 -2.90
C LEU A 104 6.97 7.48 -3.55
N GLN A 105 7.53 8.39 -2.76
CA GLN A 105 8.51 9.35 -3.28
C GLN A 105 9.76 8.66 -3.82
N LEU A 106 10.27 7.64 -3.14
CA LEU A 106 11.40 6.83 -3.63
C LEU A 106 11.06 6.16 -4.96
N GLU A 107 9.88 5.56 -5.10
CA GLU A 107 9.41 4.89 -6.33
C GLU A 107 9.47 5.84 -7.53
N VAL A 108 8.79 6.98 -7.45
CA VAL A 108 8.73 7.95 -8.57
C VAL A 108 10.11 8.55 -8.86
N ALA A 109 10.87 8.87 -7.81
CA ALA A 109 12.24 9.35 -7.93
C ALA A 109 13.16 8.33 -8.61
N GLY A 110 13.01 7.05 -8.29
CA GLY A 110 13.74 5.94 -8.91
C GLY A 110 13.48 5.87 -10.41
N PHE A 111 12.22 5.94 -10.83
CA PHE A 111 11.88 5.93 -12.26
C PHE A 111 12.44 7.13 -13.02
N ALA A 112 12.34 8.33 -12.44
CA ALA A 112 12.92 9.54 -13.01
C ALA A 112 14.45 9.40 -13.17
N LEU A 113 15.13 8.95 -12.12
CA LEU A 113 16.58 8.76 -12.13
C LEU A 113 17.03 7.71 -13.15
N ARG A 114 16.29 6.60 -13.29
CA ARG A 114 16.58 5.55 -14.29
C ARG A 114 16.52 6.08 -15.72
N GLN A 115 15.70 7.09 -15.98
CA GLN A 115 15.66 7.77 -17.28
C GLN A 115 16.70 8.88 -17.43
N GLY A 116 17.60 9.04 -16.46
CA GLY A 116 18.67 10.03 -16.49
C GLY A 116 18.21 11.44 -16.11
N HIS A 117 17.06 11.59 -15.45
CA HIS A 117 16.62 12.89 -14.95
C HIS A 117 17.25 13.21 -13.60
N ASP A 118 17.63 14.48 -13.42
CA ASP A 118 17.97 15.01 -12.12
C ASP A 118 16.70 15.19 -11.28
N ILE A 119 16.82 14.93 -9.98
CA ILE A 119 15.71 15.00 -9.04
C ILE A 119 16.05 15.82 -7.80
N GLU A 120 15.01 16.43 -7.23
CA GLU A 120 15.09 17.11 -5.93
C GLU A 120 13.88 16.71 -5.07
N PHE A 121 14.16 16.19 -3.87
CA PHE A 121 13.11 15.85 -2.90
C PHE A 121 12.63 17.09 -2.16
N GLU A 122 11.33 17.15 -1.93
CA GLU A 122 10.68 18.20 -1.16
C GLU A 122 11.09 19.64 -1.53
N PRO A 123 11.12 20.04 -2.82
CA PRO A 123 11.55 21.37 -3.25
C PRO A 123 10.68 22.46 -2.62
N ASP A 124 11.25 23.64 -2.34
CA ASP A 124 10.45 24.79 -1.92
C ASP A 124 9.73 25.38 -3.16
N LEU A 125 8.46 25.72 -2.98
CA LEU A 125 7.63 26.38 -3.99
C LEU A 125 7.57 27.89 -3.73
N GLU A 126 7.23 28.67 -4.75
CA GLU A 126 7.09 30.13 -4.62
C GLU A 126 6.02 30.54 -3.61
N SER A 127 5.02 29.70 -3.40
CA SER A 127 3.97 29.88 -2.37
C SER A 127 4.45 29.64 -0.93
N GLY A 128 5.70 29.20 -0.73
CA GLY A 128 6.27 28.87 0.57
C GLY A 128 5.90 27.47 1.08
N SER A 129 5.08 26.71 0.35
CA SER A 129 4.88 25.28 0.58
C SER A 129 6.00 24.45 -0.05
N LYS A 130 5.99 23.14 0.19
CA LYS A 130 6.88 22.18 -0.47
C LYS A 130 6.04 21.23 -1.32
N ALA A 131 6.51 20.93 -2.53
CA ALA A 131 6.01 19.76 -3.26
C ALA A 131 6.71 18.50 -2.76
N ASP A 132 6.31 17.31 -3.20
CA ASP A 132 7.02 16.07 -2.82
C ASP A 132 8.29 15.81 -3.64
N LEU A 133 8.27 16.05 -4.95
CA LEU A 133 9.40 15.78 -5.84
C LEU A 133 9.44 16.77 -7.01
N LYS A 134 10.63 17.23 -7.36
CA LYS A 134 10.90 17.93 -8.63
C LYS A 134 11.74 17.04 -9.53
N VAL A 135 11.37 16.96 -10.79
CA VAL A 135 12.12 16.27 -11.83
C VAL A 135 12.53 17.28 -12.88
N HIS A 136 13.83 17.37 -13.15
CA HIS A 136 14.37 18.33 -14.11
C HIS A 136 14.33 17.75 -15.52
N THR A 137 13.29 18.10 -16.28
CA THR A 137 13.05 17.63 -17.66
C THR A 137 13.35 18.74 -18.67
N GLY A 138 14.64 19.03 -18.87
CA GLY A 138 15.09 20.12 -19.74
C GLY A 138 14.78 21.51 -19.15
N ASP A 139 14.28 22.42 -19.97
CA ASP A 139 14.08 23.84 -19.60
C ASP A 139 12.95 24.06 -18.59
N HIS A 140 12.00 23.14 -18.52
CA HIS A 140 10.86 23.23 -17.62
C HIS A 140 10.81 22.01 -16.70
N PRO A 141 11.09 22.17 -15.39
CA PRO A 141 10.98 21.08 -14.45
C PRO A 141 9.51 20.67 -14.26
N THR A 142 9.30 19.39 -14.02
CA THR A 142 8.00 18.82 -13.67
C THR A 142 7.95 18.62 -12.16
N VAL A 143 6.89 19.10 -11.51
CA VAL A 143 6.66 18.94 -10.08
C VAL A 143 5.68 17.79 -9.86
N PHE A 144 5.99 16.89 -8.93
CA PHE A 144 5.12 15.80 -8.54
C PHE A 144 4.66 16.00 -7.11
N GLU A 145 3.34 15.89 -6.92
CA GLU A 145 2.70 15.84 -5.63
C GLU A 145 2.05 14.48 -5.45
N MET A 146 2.33 13.82 -4.34
CA MET A 146 2.00 12.42 -4.13
C MET A 146 1.01 12.26 -2.99
N VAL A 147 0.13 11.27 -3.11
CA VAL A 147 -0.82 10.96 -2.05
C VAL A 147 -1.16 9.49 -2.06
N GLN A 148 -1.13 8.87 -0.89
CA GLN A 148 -1.72 7.55 -0.71
C GLN A 148 -3.17 7.69 -0.26
N MET A 149 -4.05 7.04 -1.01
CA MET A 149 -5.46 6.89 -0.69
C MET A 149 -5.69 5.52 -0.08
N GLY A 150 -5.58 5.46 1.25
CA GLY A 150 -5.99 4.28 2.02
C GLY A 150 -7.51 4.08 2.04
N THR A 151 -7.92 2.98 2.64
CA THR A 151 -9.32 2.69 2.97
C THR A 151 -9.93 3.83 3.80
N ASP A 152 -11.24 4.05 3.69
CA ASP A 152 -11.91 5.16 4.38
C ASP A 152 -11.80 5.04 5.91
N HIS A 153 -11.95 6.15 6.65
CA HIS A 153 -12.01 6.13 8.11
C HIS A 153 -13.12 5.18 8.61
N ALA A 154 -14.29 5.17 7.97
CA ALA A 154 -15.35 4.23 8.31
C ALA A 154 -14.93 2.78 8.05
N PHE A 155 -14.21 2.52 6.95
CA PHE A 155 -13.68 1.18 6.67
C PHE A 155 -12.60 0.77 7.66
N ARG A 156 -11.67 1.66 8.03
CA ARG A 156 -10.66 1.40 9.07
C ARG A 156 -11.31 1.16 10.42
N ALA A 157 -12.31 1.94 10.81
CA ALA A 157 -13.06 1.71 12.04
C ALA A 157 -13.76 0.34 12.01
N THR A 158 -14.34 -0.04 10.87
CA THR A 158 -14.95 -1.36 10.66
C THR A 158 -13.91 -2.48 10.76
N ALA A 159 -12.74 -2.33 10.14
CA ALA A 159 -11.65 -3.31 10.17
C ALA A 159 -11.08 -3.47 11.57
N THR A 160 -10.76 -2.36 12.26
CA THR A 160 -10.29 -2.39 13.65
C THR A 160 -11.31 -3.04 14.58
N PHE A 161 -12.60 -2.70 14.42
CA PHE A 161 -13.67 -3.34 15.16
C PHE A 161 -13.72 -4.85 14.88
N ARG A 162 -13.64 -5.27 13.61
CA ARG A 162 -13.66 -6.68 13.20
C ARG A 162 -12.47 -7.46 13.73
N ASP A 163 -11.27 -6.90 13.67
CA ASP A 163 -10.05 -7.54 14.17
C ASP A 163 -10.10 -7.73 15.69
N ARG A 164 -10.59 -6.71 16.40
CA ARG A 164 -10.83 -6.79 17.85
C ARG A 164 -11.87 -7.87 18.16
N LEU A 165 -13.03 -7.81 17.51
CA LEU A 165 -14.10 -8.78 17.69
C LEU A 165 -13.64 -10.22 17.39
N ASN A 166 -12.94 -10.44 16.29
CA ASN A 166 -12.39 -11.75 15.93
C ASN A 166 -11.44 -12.28 17.02
N ARG A 167 -10.59 -11.42 17.57
CA ARG A 167 -9.66 -11.78 18.65
C ARG A 167 -10.39 -12.20 19.92
N GLU A 168 -11.38 -11.41 20.35
CA GLU A 168 -12.19 -11.68 21.54
C GLU A 168 -13.00 -12.98 21.36
N LEU A 169 -13.66 -13.16 20.21
CA LEU A 169 -14.44 -14.35 19.90
C LEU A 169 -13.56 -15.60 19.76
N MET A 170 -12.34 -15.47 19.22
CA MET A 170 -11.37 -16.57 19.18
C MET A 170 -10.95 -16.97 20.60
N GLY A 171 -10.66 -15.98 21.47
CA GLY A 171 -10.38 -16.23 22.88
C GLY A 171 -11.52 -16.97 23.59
N LEU A 172 -12.76 -16.53 23.36
CA LEU A 172 -13.96 -17.18 23.90
C LEU A 172 -14.14 -18.62 23.36
N SER A 173 -13.95 -18.80 22.05
CA SER A 173 -14.05 -20.11 21.38
C SER A 173 -13.06 -21.12 21.93
N MET A 174 -11.83 -20.67 22.21
CA MET A 174 -10.80 -21.50 22.84
C MET A 174 -11.11 -21.81 24.30
N ALA A 175 -11.54 -20.81 25.09
CA ALA A 175 -11.82 -20.98 26.51
C ALA A 175 -12.95 -21.98 26.78
N HIS A 176 -13.97 -22.03 25.91
CA HIS A 176 -15.18 -22.83 26.11
C HIS A 176 -15.36 -23.99 25.12
N SER A 177 -14.39 -24.23 24.23
CA SER A 177 -14.45 -25.28 23.20
C SER A 177 -15.74 -25.19 22.35
N LEU A 178 -15.91 -24.05 21.69
CA LEU A 178 -17.10 -23.76 20.89
C LEU A 178 -16.76 -23.19 19.52
N SER A 179 -17.70 -23.34 18.60
CA SER A 179 -17.74 -22.68 17.31
C SER A 179 -18.77 -21.55 17.36
N ILE A 180 -18.39 -20.38 16.86
CA ILE A 180 -19.23 -19.17 16.80
C ILE A 180 -19.41 -18.82 15.33
N ARG A 181 -20.66 -18.65 14.91
CA ARG A 181 -20.99 -18.23 13.54
C ARG A 181 -22.16 -17.27 13.50
N GLY A 182 -22.20 -16.38 12.51
CA GLY A 182 -23.37 -15.56 12.24
C GLY A 182 -23.05 -14.15 11.74
N ASP A 183 -24.00 -13.25 11.92
CA ASP A 183 -23.99 -11.92 11.33
C ASP A 183 -23.71 -10.84 12.37
N ILE A 184 -22.80 -9.94 12.04
CA ILE A 184 -22.65 -8.65 12.69
C ILE A 184 -23.50 -7.64 11.94
N LEU A 185 -24.46 -7.02 12.62
CA LEU A 185 -25.45 -6.15 12.00
C LEU A 185 -24.96 -4.70 11.89
N ARG A 186 -24.12 -4.25 12.83
CA ARG A 186 -23.49 -2.92 12.85
C ARG A 186 -22.21 -2.90 13.68
N ILE A 187 -21.45 -1.81 13.57
CA ILE A 187 -20.29 -1.54 14.43
C ILE A 187 -20.79 -1.21 15.85
N ALA A 188 -20.16 -1.82 16.84
CA ALA A 188 -20.44 -1.57 18.26
C ALA A 188 -19.38 -0.64 18.85
N ASP A 189 -19.77 0.20 19.81
CA ASP A 189 -18.82 0.87 20.69
C ASP A 189 -18.18 -0.12 21.71
N GLU A 190 -17.30 0.38 22.58
CA GLU A 190 -16.60 -0.45 23.55
C GLU A 190 -17.52 -1.02 24.65
N SER A 191 -18.51 -0.25 25.08
CA SER A 191 -19.48 -0.69 26.09
C SER A 191 -20.39 -1.77 25.51
N GLU A 192 -20.88 -1.53 24.29
CA GLU A 192 -21.72 -2.46 23.53
C GLU A 192 -21.00 -3.78 23.24
N LEU A 193 -19.72 -3.73 22.83
CA LEU A 193 -18.92 -4.92 22.60
C LEU A 193 -18.67 -5.68 23.91
N THR A 194 -18.36 -4.98 25.00
CA THR A 194 -18.16 -5.60 26.32
C THR A 194 -19.42 -6.33 26.79
N HIS A 195 -20.59 -5.71 26.59
CA HIS A 195 -21.88 -6.31 26.91
C HIS A 195 -22.12 -7.58 26.07
N LEU A 196 -21.91 -7.50 24.76
CA LEU A 196 -22.03 -8.67 23.86
C LEU A 196 -21.10 -9.82 24.28
N MET A 197 -19.85 -9.53 24.65
CA MET A 197 -18.90 -10.55 25.11
C MET A 197 -19.32 -11.17 26.45
N GLY A 198 -19.91 -10.40 27.35
CA GLY A 198 -20.48 -10.91 28.61
C GLY A 198 -21.69 -11.83 28.40
N ASP A 199 -22.59 -11.46 27.48
CA ASP A 199 -23.72 -12.30 27.09
C ASP A 199 -23.26 -13.62 26.45
N LEU A 200 -22.27 -13.54 25.56
CA LEU A 200 -21.65 -14.69 24.90
C LEU A 200 -20.98 -15.64 25.90
N ASP A 201 -20.22 -15.13 26.86
CA ASP A 201 -19.56 -15.92 27.89
C ASP A 201 -20.58 -16.61 28.82
N THR A 202 -21.65 -15.91 29.18
CA THR A 202 -22.75 -16.50 29.96
C THR A 202 -23.40 -17.66 29.20
N LYS A 203 -23.71 -17.47 27.91
CA LYS A 203 -24.31 -18.52 27.06
C LYS A 203 -23.35 -19.66 26.73
N ALA A 204 -22.05 -19.39 26.65
CA ALA A 204 -21.03 -20.42 26.51
C ALA A 204 -20.99 -21.37 27.73
N ARG A 205 -21.10 -20.83 28.95
CA ARG A 205 -21.20 -21.65 30.17
C ARG A 205 -22.48 -22.49 30.20
N GLU A 206 -23.62 -21.89 29.83
CA GLU A 206 -24.89 -22.62 29.72
C GLU A 206 -24.82 -23.75 28.67
N LEU A 207 -24.21 -23.48 27.51
CA LEU A 207 -23.98 -24.47 26.45
C LEU A 207 -23.17 -25.66 26.97
N ASN A 208 -22.12 -25.42 27.73
CA ASN A 208 -21.29 -26.48 28.29
C ASN A 208 -22.02 -27.31 29.34
N ALA A 209 -22.95 -26.72 30.09
CA ALA A 209 -23.76 -27.42 31.09
C ALA A 209 -24.90 -28.26 30.45
N VAL A 210 -25.58 -27.74 29.44
CA VAL A 210 -26.83 -28.32 28.89
C VAL A 210 -26.62 -29.03 27.55
N GLY A 211 -25.53 -28.74 26.85
CA GLY A 211 -25.18 -29.35 25.56
C GLY A 211 -26.03 -28.88 24.36
N LYS A 212 -26.88 -27.86 24.53
CA LYS A 212 -27.75 -27.34 23.47
C LYS A 212 -27.19 -26.05 22.88
N SER A 213 -27.13 -25.97 21.54
CA SER A 213 -26.73 -24.75 20.83
C SER A 213 -27.61 -23.56 21.17
N PHE A 214 -27.01 -22.38 21.30
CA PHE A 214 -27.73 -21.13 21.55
C PHE A 214 -27.61 -20.18 20.37
N VAL A 215 -28.67 -19.41 20.14
CA VAL A 215 -28.63 -18.25 19.24
C VAL A 215 -28.79 -17.01 20.08
N ILE A 216 -27.82 -16.12 20.00
CA ILE A 216 -27.86 -14.78 20.57
C ILE A 216 -28.37 -13.84 19.50
N HIS A 217 -29.41 -13.09 19.86
CA HIS A 217 -29.98 -12.03 19.05
C HIS A 217 -29.87 -10.72 19.82
N SER A 218 -29.24 -9.74 19.20
CA SER A 218 -29.21 -8.36 19.66
C SER A 218 -29.27 -7.40 18.47
N ASP A 219 -29.39 -6.11 18.75
CA ASP A 219 -29.29 -5.05 17.73
C ASP A 219 -27.88 -4.97 17.10
N LEU A 220 -26.89 -5.64 17.70
CA LEU A 220 -25.51 -5.68 17.24
C LEU A 220 -25.20 -6.90 16.38
N ALA A 221 -25.74 -8.06 16.75
CA ALA A 221 -25.36 -9.32 16.14
C ALA A 221 -26.43 -10.40 16.25
N ARG A 222 -26.37 -11.34 15.30
CA ARG A 222 -27.05 -12.62 15.34
C ARG A 222 -25.98 -13.71 15.32
N LEU A 223 -25.68 -14.29 16.48
CA LEU A 223 -24.61 -15.28 16.63
C LEU A 223 -25.15 -16.61 17.11
N THR A 224 -24.65 -17.70 16.54
CA THR A 224 -24.95 -19.07 16.95
C THR A 224 -23.73 -19.68 17.60
N LEU A 225 -23.91 -20.22 18.81
CA LEU A 225 -22.88 -20.92 19.58
C LEU A 225 -23.14 -22.41 19.51
N ILE A 226 -22.14 -23.17 19.06
CA ILE A 226 -22.23 -24.60 18.86
C ILE A 226 -21.06 -25.25 19.60
N LYS A 227 -21.33 -26.31 20.35
CA LYS A 227 -20.27 -27.08 20.99
C LYS A 227 -19.39 -27.71 19.92
N SER A 228 -18.07 -27.57 20.03
CA SER A 228 -17.14 -28.09 19.06
C SER A 228 -15.98 -28.78 19.77
N GLU A 229 -15.62 -29.98 19.32
CA GLU A 229 -14.44 -30.69 19.84
C GLU A 229 -13.14 -29.98 19.49
N ARG A 230 -13.18 -29.09 18.49
CA ARG A 230 -12.05 -28.26 18.09
C ARG A 230 -12.50 -26.82 17.94
N ALA A 231 -11.89 -25.92 18.72
CA ALA A 231 -12.08 -24.49 18.55
C ALA A 231 -11.72 -24.09 17.11
N GLY A 232 -12.67 -23.48 16.41
CA GLY A 232 -12.50 -22.99 15.05
C GLY A 232 -12.39 -21.48 15.02
N LEU A 233 -11.96 -20.93 13.88
CA LEU A 233 -12.07 -19.50 13.64
C LEU A 233 -13.57 -19.11 13.60
N PRO A 234 -13.97 -17.98 14.21
CA PRO A 234 -15.33 -17.48 14.10
C PRO A 234 -15.74 -17.26 12.63
N GLU A 235 -16.91 -17.76 12.25
CA GLU A 235 -17.48 -17.58 10.90
C GLU A 235 -18.44 -16.40 10.89
N LEU A 236 -17.91 -15.20 10.61
CA LEU A 236 -18.68 -13.95 10.70
C LEU A 236 -18.90 -13.28 9.34
N SER A 237 -20.14 -12.89 9.07
CA SER A 237 -20.56 -11.97 8.01
C SER A 237 -20.93 -10.59 8.59
N GLY A 238 -20.95 -9.56 7.74
CA GLY A 238 -21.34 -8.21 8.13
C GLY A 238 -21.79 -7.36 6.96
N PRO A 239 -22.37 -6.16 7.20
CA PRO A 239 -22.89 -5.31 6.14
C PRO A 239 -21.76 -4.88 5.19
N PRO A 240 -22.05 -4.78 3.87
CA PRO A 240 -21.09 -4.24 2.92
C PRO A 240 -20.79 -2.79 3.28
N THR A 241 -19.51 -2.44 3.38
CA THR A 241 -19.08 -1.05 3.54
C THR A 241 -19.20 -0.36 2.19
N GLN A 242 -20.11 0.61 2.06
CA GLN A 242 -20.16 1.49 0.90
C GLN A 242 -19.24 2.70 1.15
N SER A 243 -18.19 2.85 0.35
CA SER A 243 -17.35 4.06 0.32
C SER A 243 -17.67 4.86 -0.93
N ASP A 244 -17.92 6.17 -0.78
CA ASP A 244 -17.90 7.11 -1.91
C ASP A 244 -16.45 7.44 -2.25
N ASP A 245 -15.76 6.47 -2.86
CA ASP A 245 -14.35 6.60 -3.21
C ASP A 245 -14.11 7.69 -4.26
N TRP A 246 -15.14 8.05 -5.03
CA TRP A 246 -15.02 9.12 -6.02
C TRP A 246 -14.97 10.51 -5.37
N ALA A 247 -15.92 10.84 -4.49
CA ALA A 247 -15.89 12.14 -3.80
C ALA A 247 -14.59 12.33 -3.01
N ARG A 248 -14.06 11.25 -2.42
CA ARG A 248 -12.75 11.24 -1.75
C ARG A 248 -11.61 11.51 -2.72
N LEU A 249 -11.62 10.90 -3.89
CA LEU A 249 -10.60 11.12 -4.93
C LEU A 249 -10.61 12.57 -5.41
N GLU A 250 -11.79 13.13 -5.72
CA GLU A 250 -11.92 14.55 -6.12
C GLU A 250 -11.42 15.50 -5.02
N ALA A 251 -11.78 15.24 -3.76
CA ALA A 251 -11.33 16.04 -2.63
C ALA A 251 -9.80 16.01 -2.48
N ARG A 252 -9.16 14.84 -2.66
CA ARG A 252 -7.69 14.71 -2.60
C ARG A 252 -7.00 15.40 -3.76
N ILE A 253 -7.53 15.28 -4.99
CA ILE A 253 -7.01 16.02 -6.14
C ILE A 253 -7.06 17.52 -5.85
N SER A 254 -8.20 18.02 -5.37
CA SER A 254 -8.41 19.45 -5.08
C SER A 254 -7.54 19.96 -3.91
N GLU A 255 -7.29 19.12 -2.91
CA GLU A 255 -6.35 19.42 -1.82
C GLU A 255 -4.92 19.54 -2.34
N LYS A 256 -4.45 18.55 -3.10
CA LYS A 256 -3.08 18.54 -3.65
C LYS A 256 -2.86 19.66 -4.67
N ALA A 257 -3.84 19.95 -5.52
CA ALA A 257 -3.76 21.07 -6.46
C ALA A 257 -3.65 22.43 -5.75
N ARG A 258 -4.31 22.62 -4.60
CA ARG A 258 -4.17 23.84 -3.79
C ARG A 258 -2.81 23.93 -3.11
N GLN A 259 -2.28 22.81 -2.59
CA GLN A 259 -0.97 22.76 -1.92
C GLN A 259 0.18 23.17 -2.85
N THR A 260 0.04 22.89 -4.14
CA THR A 260 1.03 23.22 -5.18
C THR A 260 0.74 24.51 -5.93
N SER A 261 -0.19 25.34 -5.45
CA SER A 261 -0.47 26.65 -6.06
C SER A 261 0.83 27.47 -6.15
N GLY A 262 1.09 28.08 -7.31
CA GLY A 262 2.32 28.82 -7.59
C GLY A 262 3.48 27.97 -8.13
N ALA A 263 3.34 26.65 -8.22
CA ALA A 263 4.22 25.82 -9.05
C ALA A 263 3.76 25.84 -10.52
N GLU A 264 4.61 25.37 -11.42
CA GLU A 264 4.26 25.07 -12.81
C GLU A 264 4.42 23.56 -13.08
N ASN A 265 3.72 23.06 -14.10
CA ASN A 265 3.81 21.68 -14.58
C ASN A 265 3.63 20.61 -13.48
N VAL A 266 2.58 20.76 -12.67
CA VAL A 266 2.31 19.86 -11.55
C VAL A 266 1.61 18.59 -12.01
N TRP A 267 2.12 17.44 -11.60
CA TRP A 267 1.47 16.14 -11.72
C TRP A 267 1.10 15.59 -10.35
N ILE A 268 -0.15 15.16 -10.20
CA ILE A 268 -0.61 14.55 -8.95
C ILE A 268 -0.56 13.02 -9.08
N ARG A 269 0.29 12.36 -8.29
CA ARG A 269 0.43 10.89 -8.27
C ARG A 269 -0.35 10.31 -7.09
N ILE A 270 -1.35 9.50 -7.37
CA ILE A 270 -2.27 8.91 -6.40
C ILE A 270 -2.03 7.40 -6.29
N ASP A 271 -1.75 6.92 -5.08
CA ASP A 271 -1.70 5.50 -4.74
C ASP A 271 -3.05 5.06 -4.18
N GLY A 272 -3.87 4.42 -5.00
CA GLY A 272 -5.12 3.81 -4.61
C GLY A 272 -4.89 2.51 -3.86
N LEU A 273 -4.64 2.60 -2.55
CA LEU A 273 -4.59 1.44 -1.64
C LEU A 273 -5.99 1.06 -1.11
N SER A 274 -7.05 1.60 -1.71
CA SER A 274 -8.42 1.29 -1.34
C SER A 274 -8.87 -0.05 -1.94
N GLY A 275 -9.95 -0.61 -1.41
CA GLY A 275 -10.60 -1.78 -1.96
C GLY A 275 -11.18 -1.59 -3.37
N LEU A 276 -11.12 -0.38 -3.95
CA LEU A 276 -11.70 -0.06 -5.25
C LEU A 276 -11.23 -1.02 -6.35
N TRP A 277 -9.92 -1.31 -6.40
CA TRP A 277 -9.32 -2.20 -7.41
C TRP A 277 -9.57 -3.70 -7.20
N TYR A 278 -10.20 -4.11 -6.10
CA TYR A 278 -10.38 -5.54 -5.77
C TYR A 278 -11.81 -5.94 -5.42
N PHE A 279 -12.51 -5.09 -4.66
CA PHE A 279 -13.73 -5.46 -3.95
C PHE A 279 -14.97 -4.74 -4.45
N THR A 280 -14.86 -4.01 -5.58
CA THR A 280 -15.98 -3.27 -6.17
C THR A 280 -16.19 -3.65 -7.63
N GLY A 281 -17.30 -3.19 -8.22
CA GLY A 281 -17.56 -3.35 -9.66
C GLY A 281 -16.44 -2.78 -10.54
N TRP A 282 -15.71 -1.77 -10.04
CA TRP A 282 -14.55 -1.19 -10.73
C TRP A 282 -13.52 -2.24 -11.13
N ALA A 283 -13.20 -3.18 -10.24
CA ALA A 283 -12.20 -4.22 -10.46
C ALA A 283 -12.48 -5.04 -11.73
N ARG A 284 -13.76 -5.22 -12.07
CA ARG A 284 -14.23 -6.06 -13.19
C ARG A 284 -14.25 -5.35 -14.54
N HIS A 285 -14.13 -4.02 -14.57
CA HIS A 285 -14.08 -3.29 -15.82
C HIS A 285 -12.79 -3.56 -16.58
N SER A 286 -12.89 -3.62 -17.91
CA SER A 286 -11.70 -3.60 -18.78
C SER A 286 -10.91 -2.30 -18.54
N LEU A 287 -9.61 -2.33 -18.85
CA LEU A 287 -8.73 -1.18 -18.64
C LEU A 287 -9.20 0.06 -19.44
N ARG A 288 -9.76 -0.18 -20.63
CA ARG A 288 -10.40 0.85 -21.46
C ARG A 288 -11.64 1.46 -20.82
N GLU A 289 -12.50 0.64 -20.22
CA GLU A 289 -13.70 1.13 -19.52
C GLU A 289 -13.32 1.92 -18.27
N LYS A 290 -12.38 1.41 -17.47
CA LYS A 290 -11.80 2.14 -16.32
C LYS A 290 -11.32 3.53 -16.74
N LEU A 291 -10.52 3.61 -17.81
CA LEU A 291 -10.02 4.87 -18.35
C LEU A 291 -11.14 5.81 -18.80
N ARG A 292 -12.14 5.30 -19.54
CA ARG A 292 -13.28 6.10 -20.00
C ARG A 292 -14.14 6.65 -18.87
N LEU A 293 -14.29 5.90 -17.78
CA LEU A 293 -15.08 6.31 -16.63
C LEU A 293 -14.36 7.39 -15.81
N ILE A 294 -13.05 7.21 -15.54
CA ILE A 294 -12.33 8.07 -14.60
C ILE A 294 -11.73 9.32 -15.26
N ALA A 295 -11.36 9.26 -16.54
CA ALA A 295 -10.70 10.39 -17.22
C ALA A 295 -11.54 11.67 -17.23
N PRO A 296 -12.84 11.66 -17.61
CA PRO A 296 -13.65 12.88 -17.62
C PRO A 296 -13.77 13.52 -16.22
N LEU A 297 -13.88 12.67 -15.20
CA LEU A 297 -14.05 13.09 -13.82
C LEU A 297 -12.77 13.75 -13.26
N CYS A 298 -11.62 13.11 -13.46
CA CYS A 298 -10.32 13.68 -13.10
C CYS A 298 -10.00 14.95 -13.89
N GLN A 299 -10.32 14.98 -15.20
CA GLN A 299 -10.16 16.18 -16.02
C GLN A 299 -11.01 17.34 -15.49
N ALA A 300 -12.27 17.08 -15.12
CA ALA A 300 -13.13 18.10 -14.52
C ALA A 300 -12.53 18.65 -13.21
N ALA A 301 -11.96 17.78 -12.37
CA ALA A 301 -11.30 18.18 -11.13
C ALA A 301 -10.07 19.08 -11.36
N ILE A 302 -9.19 18.72 -12.30
CA ILE A 302 -7.94 19.49 -12.53
C ILE A 302 -8.11 20.71 -13.42
N ARG A 303 -9.18 20.79 -14.24
CA ARG A 303 -9.42 21.96 -15.11
C ARG A 303 -9.52 23.27 -14.35
N ARG A 304 -9.88 23.23 -13.06
CA ARG A 304 -9.97 24.37 -12.15
C ARG A 304 -8.61 24.94 -11.73
N TYR A 305 -7.51 24.26 -12.05
CA TYR A 305 -6.16 24.59 -11.59
C TYR A 305 -5.20 24.68 -12.78
N ASP A 306 -4.83 25.91 -13.15
CA ASP A 306 -4.08 26.15 -14.40
C ASP A 306 -2.68 25.53 -14.42
N HIS A 307 -2.08 25.38 -13.25
CA HIS A 307 -0.73 24.85 -13.08
C HIS A 307 -0.64 23.32 -13.04
N VAL A 308 -1.78 22.62 -12.94
CA VAL A 308 -1.81 21.15 -12.87
C VAL A 308 -1.84 20.56 -14.27
N SER A 309 -0.77 19.87 -14.66
CA SER A 309 -0.60 19.23 -15.97
C SER A 309 -1.32 17.88 -16.09
N GLY A 310 -1.50 17.15 -14.99
CA GLY A 310 -2.17 15.87 -15.04
C GLY A 310 -2.20 15.10 -13.72
N ILE A 311 -2.77 13.90 -13.79
CA ILE A 311 -2.90 12.95 -12.69
C ILE A 311 -2.39 11.60 -13.14
N VAL A 312 -1.67 10.92 -12.26
CA VAL A 312 -1.36 9.49 -12.34
C VAL A 312 -2.07 8.79 -11.19
N ILE A 313 -2.84 7.74 -11.47
CA ILE A 313 -3.52 6.93 -10.46
C ILE A 313 -3.07 5.49 -10.63
N SER A 314 -2.58 4.85 -9.56
CA SER A 314 -2.24 3.44 -9.58
C SER A 314 -2.78 2.71 -8.37
N ASN A 315 -3.00 1.40 -8.47
CA ASN A 315 -3.50 0.54 -7.39
C ASN A 315 -2.42 0.06 -6.40
N GLY A 316 -1.26 0.73 -6.34
CA GLY A 316 -0.10 0.17 -5.67
C GLY A 316 0.39 -1.11 -6.36
N ARG A 317 1.12 -1.95 -5.63
CA ARG A 317 1.31 -3.35 -6.05
C ARG A 317 0.05 -4.10 -5.66
N ALA A 318 -0.55 -4.80 -6.63
CA ALA A 318 -1.75 -5.59 -6.43
C ALA A 318 -1.61 -7.06 -6.78
N TRP A 319 -2.41 -7.94 -6.17
CA TRP A 319 -2.49 -9.33 -6.61
C TRP A 319 -3.12 -9.42 -8.01
N GLN A 320 -2.55 -10.27 -8.88
CA GLN A 320 -3.01 -10.49 -10.24
C GLN A 320 -4.45 -10.95 -10.27
N THR A 321 -5.22 -10.37 -11.18
CA THR A 321 -6.59 -10.77 -11.47
C THR A 321 -6.68 -11.78 -12.62
N GLY A 322 -5.52 -12.24 -13.13
CA GLY A 322 -5.41 -13.15 -14.27
C GLY A 322 -5.61 -12.50 -15.64
N GLN A 323 -5.75 -11.16 -15.68
CA GLN A 323 -5.87 -10.40 -16.92
C GLN A 323 -4.51 -10.25 -17.61
N PRO A 324 -4.43 -10.09 -18.95
CA PRO A 324 -3.16 -9.87 -19.63
C PRO A 324 -2.62 -8.45 -19.43
N GLU A 325 -1.31 -8.30 -19.61
CA GLU A 325 -0.70 -6.98 -19.76
C GLU A 325 -1.31 -6.24 -20.95
N GLU A 326 -1.58 -4.96 -20.76
CA GLU A 326 -2.27 -4.16 -21.76
C GLU A 326 -1.82 -2.71 -21.66
N THR A 327 -1.87 -1.99 -22.78
CA THR A 327 -1.80 -0.52 -22.81
C THR A 327 -2.95 0.01 -23.64
N VAL A 328 -3.75 0.89 -23.05
CA VAL A 328 -4.90 1.51 -23.70
C VAL A 328 -4.68 3.01 -23.78
N CYS A 329 -5.05 3.60 -24.92
CA CYS A 329 -5.13 5.04 -25.11
C CYS A 329 -6.56 5.44 -25.49
N VAL A 330 -7.10 6.46 -24.82
CA VAL A 330 -8.40 7.09 -25.12
C VAL A 330 -8.23 8.60 -24.98
N ASP A 331 -8.46 9.35 -26.06
CA ASP A 331 -8.35 10.81 -26.11
C ASP A 331 -7.01 11.39 -25.63
N GLY A 332 -5.95 10.58 -25.76
CA GLY A 332 -4.59 10.90 -25.30
C GLY A 332 -4.37 10.78 -23.79
N ASN A 333 -5.33 10.20 -23.07
CA ASN A 333 -5.11 9.63 -21.74
C ASN A 333 -4.73 8.15 -21.90
N PHE A 334 -4.03 7.61 -20.92
CA PHE A 334 -3.49 6.26 -21.00
C PHE A 334 -3.86 5.43 -19.78
N ALA A 335 -3.91 4.12 -19.98
CA ALA A 335 -3.97 3.15 -18.91
C ALA A 335 -3.07 1.96 -19.25
N LEU A 336 -2.33 1.47 -18.26
CA LEU A 336 -1.39 0.36 -18.39
C LEU A 336 -1.75 -0.70 -17.37
N ARG A 337 -1.71 -1.98 -17.76
CA ARG A 337 -1.60 -3.11 -16.85
C ARG A 337 -0.25 -3.76 -17.05
N ARG A 338 0.52 -3.91 -15.97
CA ARG A 338 1.85 -4.54 -15.98
C ARG A 338 1.92 -5.63 -14.93
N HIS A 339 2.57 -6.72 -15.29
CA HIS A 339 2.78 -7.85 -14.40
C HIS A 339 4.17 -7.77 -13.79
N PHE A 340 4.23 -8.15 -12.53
CA PHE A 340 5.44 -8.32 -11.76
C PHE A 340 5.63 -9.79 -11.46
N ILE A 341 6.82 -10.11 -10.96
CA ILE A 341 7.10 -11.44 -10.43
C ILE A 341 6.11 -11.80 -9.29
N ASP A 342 5.88 -13.10 -9.10
CA ASP A 342 5.03 -13.69 -8.06
C ASP A 342 3.55 -13.29 -8.12
N GLY A 343 3.03 -13.09 -9.32
CA GLY A 343 1.58 -12.94 -9.49
C GLY A 343 1.08 -11.57 -9.04
N TRP A 344 1.92 -10.53 -9.10
CA TRP A 344 1.50 -9.15 -8.84
C TRP A 344 1.22 -8.41 -10.15
N GLU A 345 0.26 -7.50 -10.14
CA GLU A 345 -0.04 -6.57 -11.22
C GLU A 345 -0.09 -5.14 -10.70
N ARG A 346 0.19 -4.19 -11.57
CA ARG A 346 -0.17 -2.79 -11.37
C ARG A 346 -1.01 -2.32 -12.53
N GLU A 347 -2.13 -1.72 -12.21
CA GLU A 347 -2.88 -0.89 -13.13
C GLU A 347 -2.58 0.57 -12.86
N THR A 348 -2.08 1.28 -13.87
CA THR A 348 -1.78 2.71 -13.80
C THR A 348 -2.58 3.46 -14.85
N ILE A 349 -3.28 4.51 -14.44
CA ILE A 349 -4.07 5.39 -15.29
C ILE A 349 -3.42 6.78 -15.29
N ILE A 350 -3.12 7.31 -16.47
CA ILE A 350 -2.46 8.61 -16.69
C ILE A 350 -3.43 9.52 -17.42
N ILE A 351 -3.84 10.59 -16.75
CA ILE A 351 -4.85 11.53 -17.22
C ILE A 351 -4.18 12.89 -17.36
N ARG A 352 -4.05 13.34 -18.59
CA ARG A 352 -3.52 14.68 -18.87
C ARG A 352 -4.63 15.71 -18.78
N ARG A 353 -4.26 16.94 -18.42
CA ARG A 353 -5.18 18.08 -18.48
C ARG A 353 -5.51 18.45 -19.93
N ASP A 354 -4.49 18.64 -20.76
CA ASP A 354 -4.65 19.05 -22.15
C ASP A 354 -3.49 18.57 -23.05
N LYS A 355 -3.43 19.07 -24.28
CA LYS A 355 -2.42 18.65 -25.29
C LYS A 355 -1.00 19.13 -25.01
N ARG A 356 -0.82 20.16 -24.17
CA ARG A 356 0.50 20.74 -23.83
C ARG A 356 1.33 19.77 -23.00
N SER A 357 0.67 18.99 -22.13
CA SER A 357 1.33 18.03 -21.23
C SER A 357 1.82 16.74 -21.91
N ARG A 358 1.96 16.73 -23.24
CA ARG A 358 2.29 15.52 -24.00
C ARG A 358 3.70 15.02 -23.69
N LYS A 359 4.67 15.93 -23.55
CA LYS A 359 6.06 15.55 -23.24
C LYS A 359 6.15 14.84 -21.88
N GLU A 360 5.38 15.32 -20.91
CA GLU A 360 5.33 14.72 -19.57
C GLU A 360 4.65 13.37 -19.58
N VAL A 361 3.54 13.23 -20.31
CA VAL A 361 2.89 11.94 -20.50
C VAL A 361 3.87 10.91 -21.08
N ASP A 362 4.70 11.27 -22.06
CA ASP A 362 5.60 10.32 -22.72
C ASP A 362 6.62 9.72 -21.74
N PHE A 363 7.27 10.52 -20.89
CA PHE A 363 8.23 9.98 -19.92
C PHE A 363 7.55 9.26 -18.74
N ILE A 364 6.38 9.75 -18.27
CA ILE A 364 5.60 9.08 -17.22
C ILE A 364 5.10 7.71 -17.71
N MET A 365 4.63 7.63 -18.96
CA MET A 365 4.28 6.36 -19.61
C MET A 365 5.46 5.40 -19.61
N ALA A 366 6.65 5.91 -19.96
CA ALA A 366 7.86 5.11 -19.97
C ALA A 366 8.28 4.64 -18.57
N TRP A 367 8.05 5.43 -17.50
CA TRP A 367 8.27 4.99 -16.11
C TRP A 367 7.47 3.74 -15.80
N TYR A 368 6.16 3.79 -15.96
CA TYR A 368 5.27 2.68 -15.60
C TYR A 368 5.36 1.50 -16.57
N ALA A 369 5.71 1.74 -17.84
CA ALA A 369 5.96 0.65 -18.79
C ALA A 369 7.21 -0.17 -18.42
N GLN A 370 8.20 0.46 -17.80
CA GLN A 370 9.47 -0.17 -17.42
C GLN A 370 9.53 -0.63 -15.96
N GLU A 371 8.47 -0.36 -15.19
CA GLU A 371 8.39 -0.71 -13.77
C GLU A 371 8.68 -2.19 -13.49
N PRO A 372 8.15 -3.17 -14.26
CA PRO A 372 8.44 -4.59 -14.01
C PRO A 372 9.92 -4.95 -14.01
N SER A 373 10.73 -4.23 -14.80
CA SER A 373 12.17 -4.49 -14.94
C SER A 373 13.02 -3.59 -14.05
N TRP A 374 12.41 -2.83 -13.13
CA TRP A 374 13.12 -1.89 -12.24
C TRP A 374 14.17 -2.58 -11.39
N LEU A 375 13.80 -3.70 -10.75
CA LEU A 375 14.69 -4.41 -9.85
C LEU A 375 15.87 -5.03 -10.58
N ASP A 376 15.64 -5.70 -11.71
CA ASP A 376 16.72 -6.27 -12.51
C ASP A 376 17.68 -5.18 -13.01
N TRP A 377 17.14 -4.04 -13.45
CA TRP A 377 17.96 -2.90 -13.81
C TRP A 377 18.81 -2.43 -12.61
N GLY A 378 18.18 -2.14 -11.47
CA GLY A 378 18.88 -1.62 -10.30
C GLY A 378 19.92 -2.58 -9.73
N LEU A 379 19.61 -3.88 -9.69
CA LEU A 379 20.54 -4.92 -9.26
C LEU A 379 21.73 -5.04 -10.21
N SER A 380 21.50 -5.00 -11.52
CA SER A 380 22.59 -5.05 -12.51
C SER A 380 23.55 -3.87 -12.36
N GLN A 381 23.03 -2.66 -12.13
CA GLN A 381 23.83 -1.45 -11.91
C GLN A 381 24.66 -1.52 -10.62
N LEU A 382 24.18 -2.27 -9.62
CA LEU A 382 24.88 -2.50 -8.35
C LEU A 382 25.77 -3.75 -8.37
N GLY A 383 25.85 -4.47 -9.50
CA GLY A 383 26.66 -5.68 -9.63
C GLY A 383 26.07 -6.94 -8.96
N TYR A 384 24.76 -6.96 -8.73
CA TYR A 384 24.03 -8.07 -8.13
C TYR A 384 23.31 -8.94 -9.20
N PRO A 385 22.99 -10.20 -8.86
CA PRO A 385 22.24 -11.09 -9.76
C PRO A 385 20.83 -10.59 -10.07
N ALA A 386 20.24 -11.06 -11.17
CA ALA A 386 18.85 -10.76 -11.51
C ALA A 386 17.87 -11.37 -10.50
N VAL A 387 16.65 -10.85 -10.44
CA VAL A 387 15.59 -11.30 -9.53
C VAL A 387 15.32 -12.80 -9.69
N THR A 388 15.33 -13.32 -10.92
CA THR A 388 15.10 -14.74 -11.19
C THR A 388 16.21 -15.66 -10.65
N GLU A 389 17.38 -15.13 -10.32
CA GLU A 389 18.51 -15.88 -9.76
C GLU A 389 18.57 -15.81 -8.22
N ILE A 390 17.75 -14.96 -7.60
CA ILE A 390 17.70 -14.75 -6.16
C ILE A 390 16.84 -15.81 -5.47
N PHE A 391 15.83 -16.34 -6.17
CA PHE A 391 14.86 -17.27 -5.62
C PHE A 391 15.01 -18.68 -6.20
N THR A 392 14.70 -19.70 -5.39
CA THR A 392 14.70 -21.12 -5.80
C THR A 392 13.49 -21.51 -6.63
#